data_AF-A0A1Q8JTC0-F1
#
_entry.id   AF-A0A1Q8JTC0-F1
#
_cell.length_a   1.000
_cell.length_b   1.000
_cell.length_c   1.000
_cell.angle_alpha   90.00
_cell.angle_beta   90.00
_cell.angle_gamma   90.00
#
_symmetry.space_group_name_H-M   'P 1'
#
loop_
_entity.id
_entity.type
_entity.pdbx_description
1 polymer ?
#
loop_
_entity_poly.entity_id
_entity_poly.type
_entity_poly.pdbx_seq_one_letter_code
_entity_poly.pdbx_strand_id
1 'polypeptide(L)'
;MGTGDLLLMAPQRPISYVLDNMDVLPVRLNRAATCAVAEDLTGVEAARVRFVMSRPIGPAQVRYWKSAVGHVTRNVLAHDEIARQPLIRADAFRLLASALITTFPNNALGALGERAAPGTFTATPAVLRRAVEFIDANAHRDIGLAEVARAARSGPRGLQHLFRRHRDQTPLEYLRRVRLEGAHGDLVLAVPGDGDTVSAIAARWSFAHAGRFAVEYRRVYGRSPGQTLRS
;
A
#
# COMPACT_ATOMS: atom_id res chain seq x y z
N MET A 1 -9.95 1.66 -11.06
CA MET A 1 -10.53 1.49 -9.72
C MET A 1 -12.03 1.34 -9.89
N GLY A 2 -12.67 0.42 -9.19
CA GLY A 2 -14.13 0.28 -9.18
C GLY A 2 -14.79 1.21 -8.17
N THR A 3 -16.11 1.34 -8.24
CA THR A 3 -16.90 2.14 -7.29
C THR A 3 -16.63 1.70 -5.86
N GLY A 4 -16.07 2.61 -5.06
CA GLY A 4 -15.78 2.37 -3.65
C GLY A 4 -14.46 1.64 -3.37
N ASP A 5 -13.53 1.59 -4.33
CA ASP A 5 -12.14 1.27 -4.05
C ASP A 5 -11.52 2.29 -3.09
N LEU A 6 -10.63 1.82 -2.21
CA LEU A 6 -9.92 2.66 -1.25
C LEU A 6 -8.42 2.60 -1.50
N LEU A 7 -7.77 3.75 -1.54
CA LEU A 7 -6.33 3.89 -1.75
C LEU A 7 -5.71 4.76 -0.65
N LEU A 8 -4.64 4.27 -0.03
CA LEU A 8 -3.79 5.07 0.85
C LEU A 8 -2.68 5.73 0.03
N MET A 9 -2.68 7.05 0.01
CA MET A 9 -1.61 7.86 -0.57
C MET A 9 -0.59 8.19 0.52
N ALA A 10 0.46 7.38 0.64
CA ALA A 10 1.52 7.62 1.61
C ALA A 10 2.46 8.74 1.11
N PRO A 11 2.83 9.72 1.95
CA PRO A 11 3.60 10.90 1.53
C PRO A 11 5.09 10.62 1.26
N GLN A 12 5.52 9.36 1.31
CA GLN A 12 6.93 8.97 1.26
C GLN A 12 7.51 8.98 -0.17
N ARG A 13 6.66 9.13 -1.19
CA ARG A 13 7.05 9.28 -2.60
C ARG A 13 6.08 10.24 -3.30
N PRO A 14 6.54 11.03 -4.29
CA PRO A 14 5.62 11.76 -5.17
C PRO A 14 4.70 10.76 -5.88
N ILE A 15 3.39 11.00 -5.84
CA ILE A 15 2.38 10.18 -6.50
C ILE A 15 1.63 11.08 -7.47
N SER A 16 1.60 10.66 -8.74
CA SER A 16 0.74 11.23 -9.77
C SER A 16 -0.36 10.22 -10.10
N TYR A 17 -1.60 10.68 -10.17
CA TYR A 17 -2.75 9.85 -10.51
C TYR A 17 -3.64 10.58 -11.52
N VAL A 18 -4.17 9.85 -12.49
CA VAL A 18 -5.21 10.35 -13.40
C VAL A 18 -6.52 9.73 -12.96
N LEU A 19 -7.48 10.57 -12.59
CA LEU A 19 -8.85 10.18 -12.27
C LEU A 19 -9.71 10.65 -13.44
N ASP A 20 -10.42 9.72 -14.07
CA ASP A 20 -11.35 10.02 -15.14
C ASP A 20 -12.73 9.50 -14.72
N ASN A 21 -13.75 10.36 -14.80
CA ASN A 21 -15.13 10.07 -14.39
C ASN A 21 -15.27 9.40 -13.00
N MET A 22 -14.68 9.98 -11.94
CA MET A 22 -14.77 9.45 -10.57
C MET A 22 -15.11 10.52 -9.52
N ASP A 23 -16.03 10.18 -8.62
CA ASP A 23 -16.26 10.92 -7.37
C ASP A 23 -15.29 10.43 -6.29
N VAL A 24 -14.44 11.33 -5.80
CA VAL A 24 -13.43 11.01 -4.79
C VAL A 24 -13.66 11.83 -3.52
N LEU A 25 -13.68 11.14 -2.38
CA LEU A 25 -13.69 11.76 -1.06
C LEU A 25 -12.29 11.68 -0.43
N PRO A 26 -11.49 12.76 -0.46
CA PRO A 26 -10.16 12.75 0.14
C PRO A 26 -10.27 12.87 1.67
N VAL A 27 -9.74 11.87 2.38
CA VAL A 27 -9.59 11.93 3.85
C VAL A 27 -8.12 12.15 4.17
N ARG A 28 -7.81 13.29 4.78
CA ARG A 28 -6.44 13.66 5.17
C ARG A 28 -6.31 13.58 6.68
N LEU A 29 -5.38 12.76 7.15
CA LEU A 29 -5.05 12.61 8.56
C LEU A 29 -3.60 13.05 8.79
N ASN A 30 -3.36 13.76 9.89
CA ASN A 30 -1.99 14.14 10.26
C ASN A 30 -1.19 12.86 10.57
N ARG A 31 -0.04 12.69 9.90
CA ARG A 31 0.79 11.49 10.03
C ARG A 31 1.31 11.31 11.46
N ALA A 32 1.87 12.36 12.07
CA ALA A 32 2.44 12.26 13.42
C ALA A 32 1.38 11.86 14.44
N ALA A 33 0.21 12.50 14.40
CA ALA A 33 -0.90 12.16 15.28
C ALA A 33 -1.47 10.76 15.00
N THR A 34 -1.49 10.31 13.74
CA THR A 34 -1.92 8.95 13.40
C THR A 34 -0.93 7.91 13.92
N CYS A 35 0.37 8.17 13.79
CA CYS A 35 1.41 7.31 14.33
C CYS A 35 1.38 7.27 15.87
N ALA A 36 1.05 8.37 16.54
CA ALA A 36 0.85 8.39 18.00
C ALA A 36 -0.33 7.49 18.41
N VAL A 37 -1.46 7.53 17.69
CA VAL A 37 -2.57 6.60 17.92
C VAL A 37 -2.14 5.15 17.69
N ALA A 38 -1.32 4.86 16.67
CA ALA A 38 -0.79 3.52 16.46
C ALA A 38 0.14 3.08 17.61
N GLU A 39 0.94 3.99 18.15
CA GLU A 39 1.77 3.71 19.34
C GLU A 39 0.90 3.38 20.56
N ASP A 40 -0.11 4.19 20.85
CA ASP A 40 -1.05 3.96 21.95
C ASP A 40 -1.76 2.59 21.82
N LEU A 41 -2.17 2.24 20.60
CA LEU A 41 -2.91 1.00 20.35
C LEU A 41 -2.03 -0.25 20.32
N THR A 42 -0.77 -0.12 19.90
CA THR A 42 0.08 -1.28 19.55
C THR A 42 1.38 -1.39 20.33
N GLY A 43 1.79 -0.33 21.01
CA GLY A 43 3.09 -0.20 21.68
C GLY A 43 4.29 -0.14 20.71
N VAL A 44 4.07 0.13 19.42
CA VAL A 44 5.15 0.40 18.46
C VAL A 44 5.38 1.91 18.39
N GLU A 45 6.60 2.34 18.71
CA GLU A 45 7.02 3.75 18.67
C GLU A 45 6.54 4.46 17.40
N ALA A 46 5.89 5.62 17.53
CA ALA A 46 5.28 6.37 16.44
C ALA A 46 6.26 6.66 15.30
N ALA A 47 7.52 6.94 15.65
CA ALA A 47 8.60 7.19 14.69
C ALA A 47 8.92 5.98 13.81
N ARG A 48 8.59 4.77 14.25
CA ARG A 48 8.81 3.50 13.53
C ARG A 48 7.60 3.02 12.76
N VAL A 49 6.42 3.59 12.96
CA VAL A 49 5.19 3.17 12.25
C VAL A 49 5.35 3.44 10.74
N ARG A 50 5.18 2.39 9.93
CA ARG A 50 5.26 2.43 8.47
C ARG A 50 4.06 1.72 7.88
N PHE A 51 3.34 2.41 7.00
CA PHE A 51 2.34 1.79 6.14
C PHE A 51 3.07 1.14 4.97
N VAL A 52 2.90 -0.17 4.84
CA VAL A 52 3.66 -1.01 3.92
C VAL A 52 2.97 -1.09 2.56
N MET A 53 1.65 -0.90 2.50
CA MET A 53 0.89 -0.98 1.26
C MET A 53 -0.17 0.12 1.15
N SER A 54 -0.40 0.57 -0.08
CA SER A 54 -1.46 1.52 -0.42
C SER A 54 -2.85 0.88 -0.54
N ARG A 55 -2.94 -0.46 -0.56
CA ARG A 55 -4.22 -1.20 -0.66
C ARG A 55 -4.67 -1.74 0.70
N PRO A 56 -5.98 -1.77 0.96
CA PRO A 56 -6.56 -2.35 2.18
C PRO A 56 -6.22 -3.84 2.35
N ILE A 57 -6.23 -4.31 3.60
CA ILE A 57 -6.00 -5.72 3.96
C ILE A 57 -7.09 -6.63 3.39
N GLY A 58 -8.34 -6.17 3.35
CA GLY A 58 -9.45 -6.94 2.82
C GLY A 58 -10.80 -6.22 2.85
N PRO A 59 -11.86 -6.86 2.30
CA PRO A 59 -13.18 -6.23 2.14
C PRO A 59 -13.85 -5.83 3.46
N ALA A 60 -13.62 -6.58 4.54
CA ALA A 60 -14.18 -6.25 5.86
C ALA A 60 -13.62 -4.94 6.41
N GLN A 61 -12.31 -4.74 6.27
CA GLN A 61 -11.63 -3.52 6.68
C GLN A 61 -12.05 -2.32 5.82
N VAL A 62 -12.26 -2.52 4.51
CA VAL A 62 -12.81 -1.49 3.64
C VAL A 62 -14.19 -1.04 4.11
N ARG A 63 -15.08 -1.97 4.48
CA ARG A 63 -16.40 -1.64 5.04
C ARG A 63 -16.27 -0.87 6.35
N TYR A 64 -15.37 -1.29 7.24
CA TYR A 64 -15.11 -0.60 8.50
C TYR A 64 -14.64 0.84 8.28
N TRP A 65 -13.65 1.05 7.41
CA TRP A 65 -13.19 2.39 7.03
C TRP A 65 -14.32 3.27 6.49
N LYS A 66 -15.11 2.74 5.53
CA LYS A 66 -16.26 3.48 4.96
C LYS A 66 -17.30 3.84 6.02
N SER A 67 -17.55 2.93 6.97
CA SER A 67 -18.46 3.20 8.08
C SER A 67 -17.93 4.30 9.01
N ALA A 68 -16.64 4.27 9.34
CA ALA A 68 -15.99 5.29 10.17
C ALA A 68 -16.02 6.67 9.50
N VAL A 69 -15.65 6.75 8.22
CA VAL A 69 -15.74 7.99 7.43
C VAL A 69 -17.18 8.47 7.34
N GLY A 70 -18.11 7.58 6.98
CA GLY A 70 -19.53 7.93 6.89
C GLY A 70 -20.14 8.38 8.22
N HIS A 71 -19.66 7.87 9.35
CA HIS A 71 -20.05 8.34 10.68
C HIS A 71 -19.53 9.76 10.94
N VAL A 72 -18.24 10.00 10.73
CA VAL A 72 -17.65 11.33 10.98
C VAL A 72 -18.24 12.38 10.04
N THR A 73 -18.40 12.08 8.75
CA THR A 73 -18.97 13.02 7.80
C THR A 73 -20.43 13.35 8.13
N ARG A 74 -21.27 12.36 8.46
CA ARG A 74 -22.70 12.59 8.68
C ARG A 74 -23.07 13.09 10.08
N ASN A 75 -22.33 12.68 11.11
CA ASN A 75 -22.74 12.92 12.50
C ASN A 75 -21.83 13.93 13.23
N VAL A 76 -20.65 14.23 12.69
CA VAL A 76 -19.73 15.21 13.28
C VAL A 76 -19.59 16.42 12.37
N LEU A 77 -19.12 16.22 11.14
CA LEU A 77 -18.82 17.32 10.22
C LEU A 77 -20.08 17.99 9.64
N ALA A 78 -21.25 17.35 9.70
CA ALA A 78 -22.52 17.96 9.33
C ALA A 78 -23.03 18.98 10.36
N HIS A 79 -22.39 19.06 11.53
CA HIS A 79 -22.81 19.91 12.64
C HIS A 79 -21.64 20.79 13.11
N ASP A 80 -21.52 21.98 12.53
CA ASP A 80 -20.36 22.87 12.76
C ASP A 80 -20.06 23.16 14.24
N GLU A 81 -21.10 23.33 15.08
CA GLU A 81 -20.93 23.58 16.50
C GLU A 81 -20.32 22.37 17.23
N ILE A 82 -20.80 21.16 16.90
CA ILE A 82 -20.27 19.89 17.44
C ILE A 82 -18.84 19.65 16.92
N ALA A 83 -18.58 19.91 15.64
CA ALA A 83 -17.25 19.73 15.03
C ALA A 83 -16.18 20.65 15.64
N ARG A 84 -16.58 21.80 16.21
CA ARG A 84 -15.68 22.72 16.91
C ARG A 84 -15.31 22.26 18.32
N GLN A 85 -16.07 21.34 18.93
CA GLN A 85 -15.79 20.85 20.27
C GLN A 85 -14.48 20.03 20.28
N PRO A 86 -13.46 20.40 21.09
CA PRO A 86 -12.15 19.74 21.06
C PRO A 86 -12.19 18.24 21.33
N LEU A 87 -13.04 17.80 22.26
CA LEU A 87 -13.21 16.39 22.61
C LEU A 87 -13.78 15.58 21.44
N ILE A 88 -14.85 16.08 20.81
CA ILE A 88 -15.48 15.42 19.67
C ILE A 88 -14.51 15.35 18.48
N ARG A 89 -13.76 16.41 18.23
CA ARG A 89 -12.74 16.43 17.18
C ARG A 89 -11.62 15.43 17.45
N ALA A 90 -11.19 15.29 18.71
CA ALA A 90 -10.19 14.31 19.12
C ALA A 90 -10.70 12.87 18.96
N ASP A 91 -11.94 12.60 19.35
CA ASP A 91 -12.56 11.27 19.23
C ASP A 91 -12.79 10.89 17.76
N ALA A 92 -13.31 11.81 16.95
CA ALA A 92 -13.46 11.60 15.51
C ALA A 92 -12.11 11.32 14.83
N PHE A 93 -11.05 12.05 15.22
CA PHE A 93 -9.71 11.78 14.73
C PHE A 93 -9.22 10.40 15.15
N ARG A 94 -9.36 10.03 16.43
CA ARG A 94 -8.95 8.72 16.96
C ARG A 94 -9.67 7.57 16.26
N LEU A 95 -10.97 7.72 15.99
CA LEU A 95 -11.76 6.75 15.23
C LEU A 95 -11.20 6.56 13.81
N LEU A 96 -10.97 7.65 13.09
CA LEU A 96 -10.42 7.60 11.72
C LEU A 96 -8.98 7.08 11.69
N ALA A 97 -8.13 7.50 12.62
CA ALA A 97 -6.76 7.01 12.73
C ALA A 97 -6.74 5.51 13.01
N SER A 98 -7.54 5.03 13.97
CA SER A 98 -7.69 3.61 14.27
C SER A 98 -8.18 2.83 13.06
N ALA A 99 -9.20 3.35 12.37
CA ALA A 99 -9.71 2.74 11.14
C ALA A 99 -8.65 2.67 10.04
N LEU A 100 -7.80 3.69 9.90
CA LEU A 100 -6.69 3.67 8.95
C LEU A 100 -5.68 2.56 9.31
N ILE A 101 -5.26 2.50 10.57
CA ILE A 101 -4.27 1.54 11.10
C ILE A 101 -4.80 0.10 10.95
N THR A 102 -6.08 -0.15 11.16
CA THR A 102 -6.66 -1.49 10.99
C THR A 102 -6.94 -1.85 9.54
N THR A 103 -7.06 -0.85 8.66
CA THR A 103 -7.46 -1.07 7.26
C THR A 103 -6.28 -1.31 6.33
N PHE A 104 -5.18 -0.61 6.54
CA PHE A 104 -4.00 -0.72 5.69
C PHE A 104 -2.88 -1.50 6.37
N PRO A 105 -2.17 -2.37 5.63
CA PRO A 105 -1.01 -3.07 6.19
C PRO A 105 0.02 -2.09 6.73
N ASN A 106 0.36 -2.24 8.00
CA ASN A 106 1.42 -1.50 8.67
C ASN A 106 2.14 -2.40 9.68
N ASN A 107 3.37 -2.03 10.02
CA ASN A 107 4.20 -2.81 10.93
C ASN A 107 3.66 -2.86 12.36
N ALA A 108 2.93 -1.83 12.81
CA ALA A 108 2.28 -1.79 14.13
C ALA A 108 1.18 -2.84 14.28
N LEU A 109 0.31 -3.00 13.27
CA LEU A 109 -0.71 -4.04 13.25
C LEU A 109 -0.10 -5.45 13.25
N GLY A 110 1.02 -5.63 12.56
CA GLY A 110 1.75 -6.89 12.60
C GLY A 110 2.35 -7.21 13.98
N ALA A 111 2.78 -6.19 14.74
CA ALA A 111 3.31 -6.37 16.08
C ALA A 111 2.22 -6.76 17.11
N LEU A 112 0.98 -6.28 16.93
CA LEU A 112 -0.18 -6.75 17.72
C LEU A 112 -0.43 -8.25 17.52
N GLY A 113 -0.34 -8.73 16.27
CA GLY A 113 -0.51 -10.14 15.94
C GLY A 113 0.61 -11.06 16.46
N GLU A 114 1.81 -10.52 16.74
CA GLU A 114 2.94 -11.26 17.31
C GLU A 114 2.93 -11.31 18.85
N ARG A 115 2.25 -10.35 19.50
CA ARG A 115 2.07 -10.33 20.97
C ARG A 115 0.94 -11.24 21.45
N ALA A 116 -0.05 -11.52 20.62
CA ALA A 116 -1.03 -12.57 20.86
C ALA A 116 -0.38 -13.94 20.60
N ALA A 117 -0.44 -14.84 21.59
CA ALA A 117 0.22 -16.15 21.67
C ALA A 117 0.24 -17.00 20.36
N PRO A 118 1.21 -17.94 20.21
CA PRO A 118 1.32 -18.81 19.05
C PRO A 118 0.12 -19.76 18.95
N GLY A 119 -0.84 -19.49 18.05
CA GLY A 119 -1.93 -20.45 17.82
C GLY A 119 -3.17 -19.93 17.10
N THR A 120 -3.41 -18.61 17.03
CA THR A 120 -4.63 -18.07 16.42
C THR A 120 -4.32 -17.26 15.15
N PHE A 121 -4.66 -17.83 14.00
CA PHE A 121 -4.52 -17.21 12.68
C PHE A 121 -5.53 -16.08 12.46
N THR A 122 -5.11 -14.81 12.44
CA THR A 122 -5.74 -13.71 11.66
C THR A 122 -4.82 -12.49 11.46
N ALA A 123 -3.50 -12.68 11.46
CA ALA A 123 -2.53 -11.67 11.04
C ALA A 123 -1.74 -12.22 9.84
N THR A 124 -1.42 -11.37 8.86
CA THR A 124 -0.48 -11.71 7.79
C THR A 124 0.77 -12.32 8.45
N PRO A 125 1.13 -13.59 8.22
CA PRO A 125 2.20 -14.24 8.96
C PRO A 125 3.48 -13.41 8.89
N ALA A 126 4.23 -13.30 9.98
CA ALA A 126 5.44 -12.47 10.04
C ALA A 126 6.41 -12.73 8.87
N VAL A 127 6.45 -13.97 8.39
CA VAL A 127 7.15 -14.41 7.17
C VAL A 127 6.69 -13.62 5.93
N LEU A 128 5.38 -13.55 5.69
CA LEU A 128 4.78 -12.87 4.55
C LEU A 128 4.96 -11.34 4.65
N ARG A 129 4.90 -10.76 5.85
CA ARG A 129 5.22 -9.35 6.08
C ARG A 129 6.67 -9.03 5.71
N ARG A 130 7.64 -9.79 6.25
CA ARG A 130 9.08 -9.62 5.94
C ARG A 130 9.38 -9.76 4.46
N ALA A 131 8.72 -10.72 3.79
CA ALA A 131 8.89 -10.93 2.36
C ALA A 131 8.41 -9.72 1.53
N VAL A 132 7.25 -9.16 1.88
CA VAL A 132 6.71 -7.97 1.21
C VAL A 132 7.61 -6.76 1.44
N GLU A 133 7.99 -6.48 2.68
CA GLU A 133 8.89 -5.36 3.01
C GLU A 133 10.22 -5.45 2.24
N PHE A 134 10.78 -6.67 2.15
CA PHE A 134 11.99 -6.89 1.38
C PHE A 134 11.78 -6.64 -0.12
N ILE A 135 10.70 -7.14 -0.71
CA ILE A 135 10.39 -6.91 -2.13
C ILE A 135 10.18 -5.41 -2.40
N ASP A 136 9.36 -4.73 -1.62
CA ASP A 136 9.02 -3.32 -1.87
C ASP A 136 10.26 -2.41 -1.80
N ALA A 137 11.20 -2.72 -0.90
CA ALA A 137 12.47 -1.99 -0.78
C ALA A 137 13.49 -2.32 -1.88
N ASN A 138 13.45 -3.53 -2.45
CA ASN A 138 14.50 -4.05 -3.33
C ASN A 138 14.04 -4.38 -4.76
N ALA A 139 12.79 -4.10 -5.13
CA ALA A 139 12.20 -4.52 -6.41
C ALA A 139 12.97 -4.03 -7.66
N HIS A 140 13.64 -2.89 -7.56
CA HIS A 140 14.48 -2.33 -8.64
C HIS A 140 15.74 -3.17 -8.91
N ARG A 141 16.19 -3.97 -7.95
CA ARG A 141 17.35 -4.85 -8.06
C ARG A 141 16.95 -6.19 -8.66
N ASP A 142 17.94 -6.91 -9.19
CA ASP A 142 17.76 -8.28 -9.64
C ASP A 142 17.70 -9.26 -8.46
N ILE A 143 16.54 -9.29 -7.78
CA ILE A 143 16.28 -10.21 -6.67
C ILE A 143 15.46 -11.42 -7.12
N GLY A 144 15.84 -12.60 -6.63
CA GLY A 144 15.15 -13.86 -6.89
C GLY A 144 14.33 -14.38 -5.70
N LEU A 145 13.55 -15.44 -5.94
CA LEU A 145 12.73 -16.10 -4.90
C LEU A 145 13.56 -16.54 -3.68
N ALA A 146 14.80 -17.02 -3.90
CA ALA A 146 15.69 -17.46 -2.83
C ALA A 146 16.06 -16.32 -1.87
N GLU A 147 16.32 -15.12 -2.39
CA GLU A 147 16.65 -13.96 -1.58
C GLU A 147 15.45 -13.45 -0.80
N VAL A 148 14.26 -13.43 -1.43
CA VAL A 148 13.01 -13.09 -0.72
C VAL A 148 12.75 -14.08 0.40
N ALA A 149 12.92 -15.38 0.15
CA ALA A 149 12.73 -16.43 1.16
C ALA A 149 13.73 -16.27 2.33
N ARG A 150 15.01 -16.00 2.02
CA ARG A 150 16.04 -15.74 3.02
C ARG A 150 15.72 -14.51 3.87
N ALA A 151 15.33 -13.39 3.26
CA ALA A 151 14.92 -12.18 3.97
C ALA A 151 13.66 -12.41 4.84
N ALA A 152 12.76 -13.26 4.36
CA ALA A 152 11.57 -13.68 5.08
C ALA A 152 11.84 -14.69 6.21
N ARG A 153 13.07 -15.20 6.33
CA ARG A 153 13.47 -16.30 7.23
C ARG A 153 12.57 -17.54 7.03
N SER A 154 12.37 -17.93 5.78
CA SER A 154 11.55 -19.08 5.39
C SER A 154 12.18 -19.81 4.20
N GLY A 155 11.81 -21.07 3.99
CA GLY A 155 12.09 -21.78 2.74
C GLY A 155 11.22 -21.27 1.57
N PRO A 156 11.68 -21.40 0.30
CA PRO A 156 10.93 -20.97 -0.88
C PRO A 156 9.52 -21.58 -1.00
N ARG A 157 9.38 -22.88 -0.71
CA ARG A 157 8.09 -23.59 -0.76
C ARG A 157 7.09 -23.05 0.26
N GLY A 158 7.54 -22.84 1.50
CA GLY A 158 6.72 -22.25 2.56
C GLY A 158 6.30 -20.83 2.22
N LEU A 159 7.21 -20.04 1.64
CA LEU A 159 6.90 -18.68 1.21
C LEU A 159 5.86 -18.65 0.08
N GLN A 160 6.00 -19.50 -0.93
CA GLN A 160 5.04 -19.62 -2.02
C GLN A 160 3.65 -20.02 -1.52
N HIS A 161 3.58 -21.00 -0.60
CA HIS A 161 2.33 -21.42 0.01
C HIS A 161 1.66 -20.27 0.77
N LEU A 162 2.42 -19.52 1.57
CA LEU A 162 1.91 -18.36 2.31
C LEU A 162 1.40 -17.26 1.37
N PHE A 163 2.13 -16.96 0.31
CA PHE A 163 1.72 -15.99 -0.70
C PHE A 163 0.43 -16.42 -1.40
N ARG A 164 0.30 -17.69 -1.79
CA ARG A 164 -0.95 -18.22 -2.37
C ARG A 164 -2.11 -18.15 -1.37
N ARG A 165 -1.92 -18.64 -0.15
CA ARG A 165 -2.97 -18.69 0.89
C ARG A 165 -3.51 -17.32 1.28
N HIS A 166 -2.66 -16.29 1.32
CA HIS A 166 -3.04 -14.98 1.86
C HIS A 166 -3.21 -13.89 0.80
N ARG A 167 -2.71 -14.08 -0.43
CA ARG A 167 -2.69 -13.05 -1.47
C ARG A 167 -3.06 -13.56 -2.87
N ASP A 168 -3.46 -14.82 -3.00
CA ASP A 168 -3.83 -15.49 -4.25
C ASP A 168 -2.78 -15.39 -5.37
N GLN A 169 -1.53 -15.07 -5.02
CA GLN A 169 -0.43 -14.85 -5.98
C GLN A 169 0.85 -15.51 -5.47
N THR A 170 1.87 -15.65 -6.31
CA THR A 170 3.21 -16.08 -5.91
C THR A 170 4.09 -14.88 -5.48
N PRO A 171 5.20 -15.12 -4.76
CA PRO A 171 6.15 -14.06 -4.43
C PRO A 171 6.73 -13.35 -5.67
N LEU A 172 6.94 -14.10 -6.76
CA LEU A 172 7.48 -13.55 -8.01
C LEU A 172 6.42 -12.79 -8.83
N GLU A 173 5.15 -13.20 -8.76
CA GLU A 173 4.03 -12.42 -9.31
C GLU A 173 3.91 -11.08 -8.57
N TYR A 174 4.02 -11.09 -7.23
CA TYR A 174 4.03 -9.87 -6.42
C TYR A 174 5.24 -8.97 -6.76
N LEU A 175 6.45 -9.52 -6.84
CA LEU A 175 7.65 -8.78 -7.25
C LEU A 175 7.49 -8.13 -8.63
N ARG A 176 6.97 -8.87 -9.61
CA ARG A 176 6.74 -8.35 -10.96
C ARG A 176 5.73 -7.21 -10.97
N ARG A 177 4.67 -7.32 -10.17
CA ARG A 177 3.68 -6.24 -10.00
C ARG A 177 4.33 -4.98 -9.40
N VAL A 178 5.13 -5.11 -8.35
CA VAL A 178 5.82 -3.96 -7.73
C VAL A 178 6.79 -3.31 -8.71
N ARG A 179 7.53 -4.09 -9.51
CA ARG A 179 8.38 -3.57 -10.60
C ARG A 179 7.58 -2.78 -11.63
N LEU A 180 6.42 -3.29 -12.02
CA LEU A 180 5.54 -2.63 -13.00
C LEU A 180 4.93 -1.33 -12.47
N GLU A 181 4.57 -1.30 -11.19
CA GLU A 181 4.09 -0.10 -10.49
C GLU A 181 5.19 0.97 -10.36
N GLY A 182 6.40 0.55 -10.00
CA GLY A 182 7.56 1.43 -9.97
C GLY A 182 7.89 2.04 -11.33
N ALA A 183 7.94 1.20 -12.37
CA ALA A 183 8.19 1.66 -13.75
C ALA A 183 7.11 2.61 -14.25
N HIS A 184 5.85 2.39 -13.87
CA HIS A 184 4.78 3.33 -14.17
C HIS A 184 4.99 4.69 -13.51
N GLY A 185 5.34 4.71 -12.22
CA GLY A 185 5.65 5.95 -11.51
C GLY A 185 6.75 6.76 -12.20
N ASP A 186 7.83 6.08 -12.61
CA ASP A 186 8.93 6.73 -13.33
C ASP A 186 8.51 7.24 -14.71
N LEU A 187 7.69 6.48 -15.46
CA LEU A 187 7.17 6.93 -16.76
C LEU A 187 6.28 8.17 -16.65
N VAL A 188 5.54 8.31 -15.55
CA VAL A 188 4.66 9.47 -15.30
C VAL A 188 5.45 10.69 -14.81
N LEU A 189 6.56 10.48 -14.12
CA LEU A 189 7.40 11.56 -13.59
C LEU A 189 8.48 12.02 -14.58
N ALA A 190 8.71 11.27 -15.66
CA ALA A 190 9.68 11.62 -16.68
C ALA A 190 9.33 12.95 -17.35
N VAL A 191 10.31 13.85 -17.45
CA VAL A 191 10.15 15.16 -18.08
C VAL A 191 10.44 15.04 -19.58
N PRO A 192 9.59 15.60 -20.46
CA PRO A 192 9.89 15.64 -21.89
C PRO A 192 11.22 16.33 -22.17
N GLY A 193 12.19 15.59 -22.71
CA GLY A 193 13.52 16.11 -23.06
C GLY A 193 14.67 15.61 -22.18
N ASP A 194 14.40 14.98 -21.03
CA ASP A 194 15.43 14.47 -20.10
C ASP A 194 16.12 13.17 -20.56
N GLY A 195 15.82 12.70 -21.77
CA GLY A 195 16.43 11.49 -22.34
C GLY A 195 15.94 10.17 -21.74
N ASP A 196 14.97 10.20 -20.82
CA ASP A 196 14.33 9.00 -20.29
C ASP A 196 13.61 8.25 -21.41
N THR A 197 13.98 6.99 -21.60
CA THR A 197 13.35 6.10 -22.59
C THR A 197 12.59 5.00 -21.88
N VAL A 198 11.53 4.49 -22.55
CA VAL A 198 10.79 3.31 -22.07
C VAL A 198 11.74 2.15 -21.74
N SER A 199 12.77 1.93 -22.56
CA SER A 199 13.75 0.86 -22.35
C SER A 199 14.63 1.11 -21.12
N ALA A 200 15.09 2.34 -20.90
CA ALA A 200 15.89 2.70 -19.73
C ALA A 200 15.09 2.55 -18.43
N ILE A 201 13.83 3.00 -18.42
CA ILE A 201 12.95 2.86 -17.25
C ILE A 201 12.61 1.38 -17.00
N ALA A 202 12.32 0.60 -18.04
CA ALA A 202 12.11 -0.85 -17.89
C ALA A 202 13.35 -1.55 -17.28
N ALA A 203 14.56 -1.20 -17.74
CA ALA A 203 15.80 -1.75 -17.23
C ALA A 203 16.04 -1.39 -15.75
N ARG A 204 15.74 -0.16 -15.33
CA ARG A 204 15.82 0.29 -13.92
C ARG A 204 14.97 -0.55 -12.97
N TRP A 205 13.86 -1.09 -13.46
CA TRP A 205 12.98 -1.99 -12.70
C TRP A 205 13.24 -3.48 -12.99
N SER A 206 14.42 -3.81 -13.50
CA SER A 206 14.85 -5.18 -13.77
C SER A 206 13.93 -5.94 -14.75
N PHE A 207 13.34 -5.25 -15.73
CA PHE A 207 12.71 -5.90 -16.87
C PHE A 207 13.75 -6.16 -17.96
N ALA A 208 14.10 -7.43 -18.18
CA ALA A 208 15.11 -7.83 -19.17
C ALA A 208 14.70 -7.56 -20.64
N HIS A 209 13.39 -7.43 -20.92
CA HIS A 209 12.91 -7.24 -22.29
C HIS A 209 11.84 -6.17 -22.36
N ALA A 210 12.14 -5.07 -23.05
CA ALA A 210 11.25 -3.93 -23.25
C ALA A 210 9.91 -4.33 -23.92
N GLY A 211 9.93 -5.28 -24.86
CA GLY A 211 8.71 -5.79 -25.51
C GLY A 211 7.78 -6.51 -24.54
N ARG A 212 8.31 -7.40 -23.69
CA ARG A 212 7.52 -8.11 -22.67
C ARG A 212 6.97 -7.15 -21.63
N PHE A 213 7.78 -6.19 -21.20
CA PHE A 213 7.36 -5.09 -20.34
C PHE A 213 6.20 -4.31 -20.97
N ALA A 214 6.30 -3.89 -22.24
CA ALA A 214 5.26 -3.10 -22.90
C ALA A 214 3.92 -3.84 -23.02
N VAL A 215 3.94 -5.15 -23.29
CA VAL A 215 2.73 -5.99 -23.33
C VAL A 215 2.10 -6.09 -21.95
N GLU A 216 2.90 -6.39 -20.93
CA GLU A 216 2.41 -6.51 -19.56
C GLU A 216 1.88 -5.17 -19.01
N TYR A 217 2.59 -4.09 -19.31
CA TYR A 217 2.20 -2.73 -18.99
C TYR A 217 0.85 -2.36 -19.61
N ARG A 218 0.67 -2.63 -20.91
CA ARG A 218 -0.61 -2.36 -21.60
C ARG A 218 -1.74 -3.18 -21.01
N ARG A 219 -1.49 -4.44 -20.62
CA ARG A 219 -2.49 -5.29 -19.98
C ARG A 219 -2.99 -4.70 -18.66
N VAL A 220 -2.11 -4.06 -17.88
CA VAL A 220 -2.43 -3.52 -16.55
C VAL A 220 -3.00 -2.09 -16.62
N TYR A 221 -2.46 -1.24 -17.49
CA TYR A 221 -2.79 0.19 -17.53
C TYR A 221 -3.64 0.62 -18.74
N GLY A 222 -4.00 -0.31 -19.63
CA GLY A 222 -4.82 -0.04 -20.83
C GLY A 222 -4.13 0.78 -21.93
N ARG A 223 -2.96 1.36 -21.66
CA ARG A 223 -2.14 2.14 -22.61
C ARG A 223 -0.70 1.64 -22.65
N SER A 224 0.02 1.94 -23.73
CA SER A 224 1.44 1.59 -23.84
C SER A 224 2.33 2.46 -22.93
N PRO A 225 3.50 1.97 -22.52
CA PRO A 225 4.43 2.77 -21.71
C PRO A 225 4.91 4.02 -22.47
N GLY A 226 5.07 3.93 -23.80
CA GLY A 226 5.42 5.10 -24.62
C GLY A 226 4.32 6.16 -24.68
N GLN A 227 3.04 5.79 -24.60
CA GLN A 227 1.94 6.76 -24.45
C GLN A 227 1.93 7.41 -23.07
N THR A 228 2.37 6.71 -22.03
CA THR A 228 2.48 7.29 -20.68
C THR A 228 3.66 8.24 -20.58
N LEU A 229 4.80 7.89 -21.20
CA LEU A 229 5.99 8.74 -21.24
C LEU A 229 5.78 10.06 -22.00
N ARG A 230 4.78 10.12 -22.89
CA ARG A 230 4.47 11.29 -23.72
C ARG A 230 3.24 12.08 -23.26
N SER A 231 2.61 11.68 -22.15
CA SER A 231 1.43 12.36 -21.58
C SER A 231 1.85 13.31 -20.49
#